data_AF-A0A350IYZ2-F1
#
_entry.id   AF-A0A350IYZ2-F1
#
_cell.length_a   1.000
_cell.length_b   1.000
_cell.length_c   1.000
_cell.angle_alpha   90.00
_cell.angle_beta   90.00
_cell.angle_gamma   90.00
#
_symmetry.space_group_name_H-M   'P 1'
#
loop_
_entity.id
_entity.type
_entity.pdbx_description
1 polymer ?
#
loop_
_entity_poly.entity_id
_entity_poly.type
_entity_poly.pdbx_seq_one_letter_code
_entity_poly.pdbx_strand_id
1 'polypeptide(L)'
;MNKTVDINGVTTAYMEEGNGIPVVLMHGWGQNKEMMIHVFDHLKDRFRVVSLDFPGFGESGLPPEAWGVIEYEKFFEQFLETIGIDRV
;
A
#
# COMPACT_ATOMS: atom_id res chain seq x y z
N MET A 1 8.47 8.76 2.33
CA MET A 1 9.51 8.27 1.39
C MET A 1 9.06 7.02 0.63
N ASN A 2 9.47 6.86 -0.64
CA ASN A 2 9.20 5.67 -1.46
C ASN A 2 9.98 4.45 -0.97
N LYS A 3 9.31 3.29 -0.94
CA LYS A 3 9.81 1.99 -0.49
C LYS A 3 9.24 0.88 -1.37
N THR A 4 9.87 -0.29 -1.31
CA THR A 4 9.39 -1.51 -1.95
C THR A 4 9.48 -2.68 -0.98
N VAL A 5 8.57 -3.64 -1.11
CA VAL A 5 8.57 -4.89 -0.34
C VAL A 5 8.09 -6.04 -1.23
N ASP A 6 8.67 -7.23 -1.08
CA ASP A 6 8.15 -8.41 -1.75
C ASP A 6 6.99 -9.01 -0.95
N ILE A 7 5.84 -9.17 -1.59
CA ILE A 7 4.68 -9.85 -1.02
C ILE A 7 4.37 -11.05 -1.93
N ASN A 8 4.73 -12.24 -1.48
CA ASN A 8 4.50 -13.50 -2.19
C ASN A 8 5.01 -13.48 -3.65
N GLY A 9 6.19 -12.90 -3.90
CA GLY A 9 6.79 -12.81 -5.22
C GLY A 9 6.30 -11.63 -6.08
N VAL A 10 5.47 -10.74 -5.52
CA VAL A 10 5.08 -9.48 -6.16
C VAL A 10 5.80 -8.32 -5.46
N THR A 11 6.74 -7.69 -6.17
CA THR A 11 7.34 -6.43 -5.74
C THR A 11 6.24 -5.37 -5.59
N THR A 12 6.04 -4.88 -4.38
CA THR A 12 5.00 -3.93 -4.01
C THR A 12 5.63 -2.59 -3.66
N ALA A 13 5.31 -1.55 -4.43
CA ALA A 13 5.76 -0.19 -4.19
C ALA A 13 4.79 0.54 -3.23
N TYR A 14 5.35 1.29 -2.30
CA TYR A 14 4.56 2.10 -1.37
C TYR A 14 5.32 3.34 -0.89
N MET A 15 4.59 4.35 -0.45
CA MET A 15 5.09 5.50 0.30
C MET A 15 4.84 5.28 1.78
N GLU A 16 5.80 5.62 2.61
CA GLU A 16 5.64 5.63 4.06
C GLU A 16 6.35 6.84 4.69
N GLU A 17 5.66 7.54 5.58
CA GLU A 17 6.21 8.67 6.34
C GLU A 17 5.46 8.90 7.64
N GLY A 18 6.07 9.64 8.56
CA GLY A 18 5.49 9.95 9.85
C GLY A 18 5.65 8.82 10.89
N ASN A 19 5.02 9.01 12.03
CA ASN A 19 5.09 8.12 13.19
C ASN A 19 3.74 8.12 13.93
N GLY A 20 3.49 7.10 14.76
CA GLY A 20 2.28 6.99 15.58
C GLY A 20 1.27 5.99 15.02
N ILE A 21 -0.02 6.30 15.17
CA ILE A 21 -1.12 5.41 14.73
C ILE A 21 -1.06 5.26 13.19
N PRO A 22 -1.11 4.04 12.65
CA PRO A 22 -1.05 3.82 11.21
C PRO A 22 -2.31 4.30 10.49
N VAL A 23 -2.14 4.92 9.33
CA VAL A 23 -3.22 5.22 8.38
C VAL A 23 -2.80 4.71 7.01
N VAL A 24 -3.59 3.81 6.44
CA VAL A 24 -3.31 3.20 5.14
C VAL A 24 -4.26 3.78 4.09
N LEU A 25 -3.69 4.35 3.04
CA LEU A 25 -4.41 4.99 1.94
C LEU A 25 -4.41 4.05 0.73
N MET A 26 -5.61 3.75 0.24
CA MET A 26 -5.85 2.79 -0.85
C MET A 26 -6.40 3.52 -2.07
N HIS A 27 -5.70 3.46 -3.20
CA HIS A 27 -6.20 4.04 -4.44
C HIS A 27 -7.33 3.21 -5.06
N GLY A 28 -8.11 3.85 -5.93
CA GLY A 28 -9.15 3.17 -6.71
C GLY A 28 -8.61 2.48 -7.96
N TRP A 29 -9.49 1.81 -8.71
CA TRP A 29 -9.12 1.10 -9.93
C TRP A 29 -8.55 2.05 -11.01
N GLY A 30 -7.47 1.65 -11.67
CA GLY A 30 -6.81 2.45 -12.71
C GLY A 30 -6.03 3.67 -12.19
N GLN A 31 -5.72 3.70 -10.90
CA GLN A 31 -4.94 4.76 -10.24
C GLN A 31 -3.64 4.18 -9.65
N ASN A 32 -2.90 5.00 -8.91
CA ASN A 32 -1.69 4.62 -8.17
C ASN A 32 -1.63 5.38 -6.83
N LYS A 33 -0.63 5.12 -6.01
CA LYS A 33 -0.38 5.69 -4.67
C LYS A 33 -0.28 7.21 -4.65
N GLU A 34 0.08 7.85 -5.76
CA GLU A 34 0.21 9.32 -5.86
C GLU A 34 -1.15 10.02 -5.86
N MET A 35 -2.24 9.32 -6.24
CA MET A 35 -3.60 9.88 -6.16
C MET A 35 -3.95 10.32 -4.72
N MET A 36 -3.32 9.70 -3.73
CA MET A 36 -3.53 9.99 -2.31
C MET A 36 -2.58 11.05 -1.73
N ILE A 37 -1.73 11.70 -2.53
CA ILE A 37 -0.64 12.55 -2.02
C ILE A 37 -1.13 13.70 -1.13
N HIS A 38 -2.25 14.34 -1.46
CA HIS A 38 -2.78 15.44 -0.65
C HIS A 38 -3.30 14.97 0.71
N VAL A 39 -3.90 13.78 0.78
CA VAL A 39 -4.32 13.16 2.05
C VAL A 39 -3.09 12.72 2.83
N PHE A 40 -2.10 12.15 2.15
CA PHE A 40 -0.83 11.73 2.72
C PHE A 40 -0.11 12.89 3.42
N ASP A 41 0.09 14.00 2.70
CA ASP A 41 0.80 15.18 3.22
C ASP A 41 0.06 15.85 4.37
N HIS A 42 -1.27 15.80 4.39
CA HIS A 42 -2.06 16.36 5.49
C HIS A 42 -1.94 15.54 6.79
N LEU A 43 -1.65 14.24 6.69
CA LEU A 43 -1.68 13.32 7.82
C LEU A 43 -0.30 12.96 8.38
N LYS A 44 0.76 13.02 7.55
CA LYS A 44 2.09 12.48 7.90
C LYS A 44 2.76 13.10 9.13
N ASP A 45 2.42 14.33 9.50
CA ASP A 45 2.98 14.97 10.69
C ASP A 45 2.38 14.44 12.01
N ARG A 46 1.28 13.69 11.93
CA ARG A 46 0.51 13.21 13.09
C ARG A 46 0.34 11.68 13.15
N PHE A 47 0.50 11.01 12.02
CA PHE A 47 0.25 9.59 11.84
C PHE A 47 1.41 8.93 11.11
N ARG A 48 1.56 7.62 11.25
CA ARG A 48 2.38 6.81 10.34
C ARG A 48 1.52 6.55 9.09
N VAL A 49 1.74 7.29 8.03
CA VAL A 49 0.91 7.21 6.82
C VAL A 49 1.58 6.33 5.78
N VAL A 50 0.80 5.40 5.23
CA VAL A 50 1.23 4.46 4.19
C VAL A 50 0.30 4.61 2.99
N SER A 51 0.85 4.70 1.77
CA SER A 51 0.08 4.66 0.52
C SER A 51 0.73 3.66 -0.42
N LEU A 52 0.03 2.60 -0.81
CA LEU A 52 0.56 1.52 -1.64
C LEU A 52 0.06 1.59 -3.08
N ASP A 53 0.86 1.07 -4.00
CA ASP A 53 0.40 0.64 -5.32
C ASP A 53 -0.06 -0.82 -5.22
N PHE A 54 -1.34 -1.10 -5.50
CA PHE A 54 -1.80 -2.48 -5.57
C PHE A 54 -1.12 -3.25 -6.72
N PRO A 55 -1.00 -4.59 -6.64
CA PRO A 55 -0.47 -5.40 -7.73
C PRO A 55 -1.18 -5.11 -9.06
N GLY A 56 -0.37 -4.87 -10.10
CA GLY A 56 -0.84 -4.45 -11.42
C GLY A 56 -0.97 -2.94 -11.63
N PHE A 57 -0.66 -2.13 -10.62
CA PHE A 57 -0.76 -0.67 -10.67
C PHE A 57 0.55 0.01 -10.33
N GLY A 58 0.70 1.25 -10.82
CA GLY A 58 1.83 2.12 -10.52
C GLY A 58 3.18 1.44 -10.73
N GLU A 59 3.98 1.40 -9.66
CA GLU A 59 5.33 0.81 -9.65
C GLU A 59 5.36 -0.61 -9.06
N SER A 60 4.20 -1.17 -8.70
CA SER A 60 4.10 -2.56 -8.25
C SER A 60 4.13 -3.53 -9.43
N GLY A 61 4.64 -4.73 -9.19
CA GLY A 61 4.63 -5.84 -10.14
C GLY A 61 3.21 -6.28 -10.50
N LEU A 62 3.10 -7.03 -11.60
CA LEU A 62 1.85 -7.68 -11.97
C LEU A 62 1.52 -8.81 -10.99
N PRO A 63 0.23 -9.06 -10.69
CA PRO A 63 -0.15 -10.29 -10.02
C PRO A 63 0.18 -11.51 -10.90
N PRO A 64 0.46 -12.68 -10.30
CA PRO A 64 0.83 -13.89 -11.06
C PRO A 64 -0.31 -14.43 -11.93
N GLU A 65 -1.55 -14.04 -11.64
CA GLU A 65 -2.75 -14.40 -12.38
C GLU A 65 -3.80 -13.28 -12.29
N ALA A 66 -4.94 -13.44 -12.97
CA ALA A 66 -6.04 -12.49 -12.84
C ALA A 66 -6.68 -12.60 -11.46
N TRP A 67 -6.57 -11.52 -10.67
CA TRP A 67 -7.08 -11.46 -9.31
C TRP A 67 -8.49 -10.89 -9.24
N GLY A 68 -9.29 -11.46 -8.34
CA GLY A 68 -10.53 -10.89 -7.84
C GLY A 68 -10.32 -10.23 -6.47
N VAL A 69 -11.43 -9.87 -5.83
CA VAL A 69 -11.42 -9.17 -4.54
C VAL A 69 -10.73 -9.99 -3.44
N ILE A 70 -10.91 -11.32 -3.44
CA ILE A 70 -10.36 -12.22 -2.41
C ILE A 70 -8.83 -12.29 -2.48
N GLU A 71 -8.27 -12.29 -3.68
CA GLU A 71 -6.81 -12.31 -3.85
C GLU A 71 -6.20 -10.97 -3.42
N TYR A 72 -6.84 -9.84 -3.75
CA TYR A 72 -6.42 -8.53 -3.27
C TYR A 72 -6.57 -8.35 -1.76
N GLU A 73 -7.61 -8.91 -1.15
CA GLU A 73 -7.80 -8.94 0.31
C GLU A 73 -6.63 -9.67 0.99
N LYS A 74 -6.36 -10.91 0.59
CA LYS A 74 -5.26 -11.72 1.16
C LYS A 74 -3.90 -11.07 0.96
N PHE A 75 -3.67 -10.49 -0.21
CA PHE A 75 -2.48 -9.71 -0.47
C PHE A 75 -2.37 -8.54 0.50
N PHE A 76 -3.46 -7.80 0.71
CA PHE A 76 -3.47 -6.63 1.58
C PHE A 76 -3.21 -7.00 3.04
N GLU A 77 -3.83 -8.07 3.54
CA GLU A 77 -3.53 -8.61 4.87
C GLU A 77 -2.03 -8.94 5.01
N GLN A 78 -1.47 -9.67 4.04
CA GLN A 78 -0.05 -10.01 4.08
C GLN A 78 0.86 -8.79 3.99
N PHE A 79 0.48 -7.79 3.20
CA PHE A 79 1.21 -6.52 3.12
C PHE A 79 1.24 -5.82 4.47
N LEU A 80 0.08 -5.68 5.14
CA LEU A 80 -0.02 -5.06 6.46
C LEU A 80 0.85 -5.77 7.50
N GLU A 81 0.77 -7.09 7.57
CA GLU A 81 1.63 -7.90 8.45
C GLU A 81 3.12 -7.66 8.17
N THR A 82 3.50 -7.66 6.89
CA THR A 82 4.90 -7.53 6.46
C THR A 82 5.49 -6.18 6.82
N ILE A 83 4.70 -5.11 6.77
CA ILE A 83 5.13 -3.76 7.18
C ILE A 83 4.89 -3.49 8.68
N GLY A 84 4.47 -4.50 9.46
CA GLY A 84 4.25 -4.40 10.90
C GLY A 84 3.07 -3.50 11.26
N ILE A 85 1.92 -3.71 10.62
CA ILE A 85 0.63 -3.10 10.97
C ILE A 85 -0.33 -4.24 11.34
N ASP A 86 -0.51 -4.46 12.64
CA ASP A 86 -1.32 -5.57 13.17
C ASP A 86 -2.83 -5.24 13.21
N ARG A 87 -3.20 -3.96 13.08
CA ARG A 87 -4.59 -3.50 13.13
C ARG A 87 -4.75 -2.15 12.42
N VAL A 88 -5.77 -2.05 11.57
CA VAL A 88 -6.23 -0.83 10.89
C VAL A 88 -7.66 -0.48 11.30
#